data_AF-A0AB37IHJ9-F1
#
_entry.id   AF-A0AB37IHJ9-F1
#
_cell.length_a   1.000
_cell.length_b   1.000
_cell.length_c   1.000
_cell.angle_alpha   90.00
_cell.angle_beta   90.00
_cell.angle_gamma   90.00
#
_symmetry.space_group_name_H-M   'P 1'
#
loop_
_entity.id
_entity.type
_entity.pdbx_description
1 polymer ?
#
loop_
_entity_poly.entity_id
_entity_poly.type
_entity_poly.pdbx_seq_one_letter_code
_entity_poly.pdbx_strand_id
1 'polypeptide(L)' 'MKLVDLSITIENDLPSDPEEMIPKISYIDHEQSVNDMLRFFGTARKEHLPAGLAWAIEKIHLTTH' A
#
# COMPACT_ATOMS: atom_id res chain seq x y z
N MET A 1 7.36 -31.40 -11.73
CA MET A 1 6.36 -30.36 -12.11
C MET A 1 7.04 -29.01 -11.98
N LYS A 2 6.89 -28.12 -12.97
CA LYS A 2 7.44 -26.76 -12.92
C LYS A 2 6.27 -25.77 -12.90
N LEU A 3 6.29 -24.83 -11.97
CA LEU A 3 5.37 -23.69 -11.96
C LEU A 3 6.07 -22.53 -12.67
N VAL A 4 5.36 -21.87 -13.58
CA VAL A 4 5.86 -20.71 -14.32
C VAL A 4 4.81 -19.60 -14.17
N ASP A 5 5.24 -18.46 -13.65
CA ASP A 5 4.44 -17.25 -13.53
C ASP A 5 4.62 -16.40 -14.79
N LEU A 6 3.51 -15.99 -15.40
CA LEU A 6 3.47 -15.15 -16.60
C LEU A 6 2.92 -13.75 -16.29
N SER A 7 2.73 -13.42 -15.01
CA SER A 7 2.33 -12.09 -14.59
C SER A 7 3.48 -11.08 -14.72
N ILE A 8 3.10 -9.81 -14.78
CA ILE A 8 3.99 -8.67 -14.59
C ILE A 8 3.71 -8.04 -13.23
N THR A 9 4.69 -7.38 -12.65
CA THR A 9 4.52 -6.64 -11.40
C THR A 9 3.58 -5.46 -11.61
N ILE A 10 2.71 -5.19 -10.63
CA ILE A 10 2.01 -3.89 -10.56
C ILE A 10 2.99 -2.90 -9.94
N GLU A 11 3.43 -1.91 -10.70
CA GLU A 11 4.36 -0.88 -10.25
C GLU A 11 4.04 0.46 -10.93
N ASN A 12 4.46 1.56 -10.28
CA ASN A 12 4.28 2.89 -10.86
C ASN A 12 5.09 3.02 -12.15
N ASP A 13 4.52 3.74 -13.12
CA ASP A 13 5.20 4.16 -14.35
C ASP A 13 5.63 3.01 -15.29
N LEU A 14 5.22 1.76 -15.02
CA LEU A 14 5.39 0.66 -15.96
C LEU A 14 4.41 0.84 -17.13
N PRO A 15 4.89 0.95 -18.40
CA PRO A 15 4.03 1.12 -19.57
C PRO A 15 3.36 -0.21 -19.97
N SER A 16 2.58 -0.75 -19.04
CA SER A 16 1.79 -1.98 -19.18
C SER A 16 0.48 -1.75 -19.92
N ASP A 17 -0.03 -0.52 -19.87
CA ASP A 17 -1.33 -0.09 -20.40
C ASP A 17 -1.21 1.30 -21.08
N PRO A 18 -2.27 1.79 -21.77
CA PRO A 18 -2.36 3.20 -22.17
C PRO A 18 -2.10 4.16 -20.99
N GLU A 19 -1.56 5.34 -21.28
CA GLU A 19 -1.05 6.27 -20.25
C GLU A 19 -2.06 6.60 -19.14
N GLU A 20 -3.35 6.73 -19.48
CA GLU A 20 -4.42 7.01 -18.53
C GLU A 20 -4.81 5.81 -17.65
N MET A 21 -4.39 4.61 -18.03
CA MET A 21 -4.72 3.34 -17.38
C MET A 21 -3.55 2.74 -16.59
N ILE A 22 -2.34 3.30 -16.71
CA ILE A 22 -1.16 2.84 -15.97
C ILE A 22 -1.48 2.80 -14.46
N PRO A 23 -1.30 1.63 -13.79
CA PRO A 23 -1.56 1.50 -12.37
C PRO A 23 -0.76 2.51 -11.53
N LYS A 24 -1.40 3.03 -10.48
CA LYS A 24 -0.76 3.93 -9.53
C LYS A 24 -0.83 3.36 -8.13
N ILE A 25 0.32 3.30 -7.48
CA ILE A 25 0.50 2.91 -6.08
C ILE A 25 0.91 4.15 -5.30
N SER A 26 0.10 4.49 -4.30
CA SER A 26 0.44 5.48 -3.29
C SER A 26 0.86 4.78 -2.00
N TYR A 27 2.06 5.12 -1.52
CA TYR A 27 2.66 4.51 -0.34
C TYR A 27 2.39 5.38 0.89
N ILE A 28 1.98 4.73 1.97
CA ILE A 28 1.84 5.33 3.30
C ILE A 28 2.77 4.54 4.21
N ASP A 29 3.80 5.21 4.73
CA ASP A 29 4.75 4.58 5.62
C ASP A 29 4.18 4.36 7.04
N HIS A 30 4.97 3.66 7.85
CA HIS A 30 4.62 3.30 9.22
C HIS A 30 4.40 4.50 10.16
N GLU A 31 4.99 5.66 9.89
CA GLU A 31 4.82 6.87 10.70
C GLU A 31 3.58 7.64 10.27
N GLN A 32 3.35 7.73 8.96
CA GLN A 32 2.24 8.45 8.35
C GLN A 32 0.88 7.88 8.77
N SER A 33 0.77 6.57 8.98
CA SER A 33 -0.48 5.89 9.33
C SER A 33 -0.80 5.83 10.83
N VAL A 34 0.05 6.37 11.71
CA VAL A 34 -0.15 6.30 13.18
C VAL A 34 -1.48 6.88 13.60
N ASN A 35 -1.81 8.07 13.11
CA ASN A 35 -3.07 8.74 13.47
C ASN A 35 -4.30 7.97 12.99
N ASP A 36 -4.21 7.29 11.84
CA ASP A 36 -5.30 6.47 11.33
C ASP A 36 -5.47 5.20 12.17
N MET A 37 -4.37 4.54 12.54
CA MET A 37 -4.40 3.37 13.42
C MET A 37 -5.01 3.71 14.78
N LEU A 38 -4.61 4.81 15.42
CA LEU A 38 -5.10 5.18 16.75
C LEU A 38 -6.62 5.42 16.79
N ARG A 39 -7.25 5.80 15.66
CA ARG A 39 -8.72 5.92 15.56
C ARG A 39 -9.44 4.59 15.81
N PHE A 40 -8.79 3.45 15.54
CA PHE A 40 -9.35 2.13 15.82
C PHE A 40 -9.20 1.72 17.30
N PHE A 41 -8.34 2.40 18.06
CA PHE A 41 -7.93 1.98 19.41
C PHE A 41 -8.24 2.98 20.51
N GLY A 42 -9.36 3.72 20.41
CA GLY A 42 -9.94 4.49 21.51
C GLY A 42 -8.96 5.42 22.23
N THR A 43 -8.50 5.02 23.41
CA THR A 43 -7.59 5.81 24.28
C THR A 43 -6.10 5.48 24.08
N ALA A 44 -5.76 4.61 23.13
CA ALA A 44 -4.38 4.29 22.82
C ALA A 44 -3.61 5.54 22.38
N ARG A 45 -2.33 5.58 22.72
CA ARG A 45 -1.39 6.62 22.35
C ARG A 45 -0.28 6.02 21.50
N LYS A 46 0.47 6.85 20.79
CA LYS A 46 1.57 6.41 19.92
C LYS A 46 2.56 5.53 20.69
N GLU A 47 2.87 5.88 21.94
CA GLU A 47 3.81 5.13 22.80
C GLU A 47 3.33 3.71 23.15
N HIS A 48 2.03 3.43 23.01
CA HIS A 48 1.48 2.08 23.21
C HIS A 48 1.65 1.20 21.95
N LEU A 49 2.00 1.78 20.80
CA LEU A 49 2.29 1.03 19.59
C LEU A 49 3.73 0.48 19.63
N PRO A 50 3.98 -0.72 19.07
CA PRO A 50 5.34 -1.25 18.93
C PRO A 50 6.24 -0.25 18.19
N ALA A 51 7.31 0.20 18.87
CA ALA A 51 8.22 1.24 18.38
C ALA A 51 7.54 2.56 17.96
N GLY A 52 6.29 2.81 18.38
CA GLY A 52 5.52 3.99 17.95
C GLY A 52 5.07 3.97 16.49
N LEU A 53 5.06 2.80 15.85
CA LEU A 53 4.79 2.62 14.42
C LEU A 53 3.42 1.98 14.16
N ALA A 54 2.82 2.35 13.05
CA ALA A 54 1.57 1.78 12.54
C ALA A 54 1.81 0.96 11.25
N TRP A 55 0.76 0.62 10.52
CA TRP A 55 0.87 -0.20 9.31
C TRP A 55 1.46 0.59 8.16
N ALA A 56 2.42 0.03 7.44
CA ALA A 56 2.71 0.50 6.09
C ALA A 56 1.57 0.01 5.18
N ILE A 57 1.01 0.89 4.38
CA ILE A 57 -0.14 0.60 3.53
C ILE A 57 0.11 1.16 2.14
N GLU A 58 -0.28 0.38 1.14
CA GLU A 58 -0.30 0.79 -0.24
C GLU A 58 -1.74 0.94 -0.71
N LYS A 59 -2.04 2.06 -1.37
CA LYS A 59 -3.31 2.28 -2.05
C LYS A 59 -3.08 2.15 -3.54
N ILE A 60 -3.79 1.22 -4.16
CA ILE A 60 -3.71 0.99 -5.60
C ILE A 60 -4.92 1.63 -6.27
N HIS A 61 -4.65 2.42 -7.30
CA HIS A 61 -5.63 2.85 -8.29
C HIS A 61 -5.30 2.12 -9.59
N LEU A 62 -6.23 1.28 -10.05
CA LEU A 62 -6.06 0.43 -11.22
C LEU A 62 -7.35 0.36 -12.03
N THR A 63 -7.21 0.08 -13.32
CA THR A 63 -8.31 -0.33 -14.20
C THR A 63 -8.33 -1.86 -14.25
N THR A 64 -9.51 -2.47 -14.38
CA THR A 64 -9.66 -3.94 -14.37
C THR A 64 -9.30 -4.64 -15.68
N HIS A 65 -8.87 -3.87 -16.68
CA HIS A 65 -8.62 -4.35 -18.03
C HIS A 65 -7.31 -5.14 -18.10
#